data_AF-A0A8T7EU54-F1
#
_entry.id   AF-A0A8T7EU54-F1
#
_cell.length_a   1.000
_cell.length_b   1.000
_cell.length_c   1.000
_cell.angle_alpha   90.00
_cell.angle_beta   90.00
_cell.angle_gamma   90.00
#
_symmetry.space_group_name_H-M   'P 1'
#
loop_
_entity.id
_entity.type
_entity.pdbx_description
1 polymer ?
#
loop_
_entity_poly.entity_id
_entity_poly.type
_entity_poly.pdbx_seq_one_letter_code
_entity_poly.pdbx_strand_id
1 'polypeptide(L)' 'MTSPLIRYAPDAELLAFLRVGRPADHPDNTTGVSMPPSGGRPDWGDTELLDVIAYLRWLRAEYE' A
#
# COMPACT_ATOMS: atom_id res chain seq x y z
N MET A 1 4.20 9.36 -10.13
CA MET A 1 4.28 8.05 -9.44
C MET A 1 3.43 7.02 -10.21
N THR A 2 3.96 5.86 -10.66
CA THR A 2 3.33 5.00 -11.70
C THR A 2 2.51 3.80 -11.20
N SER A 3 2.39 3.57 -9.89
CA SER A 3 1.72 2.37 -9.35
C SER A 3 0.23 2.29 -9.76
N PRO A 4 -0.22 1.19 -10.41
CA PRO A 4 -1.64 0.95 -10.72
C PRO A 4 -2.52 0.82 -9.48
N LEU A 5 -1.99 0.24 -8.40
CA LEU A 5 -2.70 0.10 -7.12
C LEU A 5 -3.09 1.46 -6.57
N ILE A 6 -2.16 2.41 -6.54
CA ILE A 6 -2.44 3.78 -6.07
C ILE A 6 -3.37 4.53 -7.08
N ARG A 7 -3.53 4.04 -8.32
CA ARG A 7 -4.23 4.78 -9.39
C ARG A 7 -5.69 4.37 -9.48
N TYR A 8 -5.93 3.07 -9.42
CA TYR A 8 -7.20 2.49 -9.82
C TYR A 8 -7.87 1.67 -8.72
N ALA A 9 -7.12 1.15 -7.76
CA ALA A 9 -7.73 0.37 -6.67
C ALA A 9 -8.60 1.30 -5.80
N PRO A 10 -9.80 0.89 -5.36
CA PRO A 10 -10.54 1.57 -4.31
C PRO A 10 -9.75 1.55 -2.99
N ASP A 11 -9.97 2.55 -2.13
CA ASP A 11 -9.24 2.67 -0.87
C ASP A 11 -9.43 1.45 0.05
N ALA A 12 -10.61 0.83 0.04
CA ALA A 12 -10.87 -0.39 0.81
C ALA A 12 -10.03 -1.59 0.32
N GLU A 13 -9.83 -1.73 -1.00
CA GLU A 13 -9.00 -2.79 -1.57
C GLU A 13 -7.53 -2.53 -1.26
N LEU A 14 -7.11 -1.27 -1.35
CA LEU A 14 -5.75 -0.87 -1.06
C LEU A 14 -5.41 -1.03 0.44
N LEU A 15 -6.36 -0.72 1.32
CA LEU A 15 -6.26 -0.96 2.75
C LEU A 15 -6.14 -2.46 3.06
N ALA A 16 -6.99 -3.30 2.44
CA ALA A 16 -6.91 -4.76 2.61
C ALA A 16 -5.56 -5.31 2.12
N PHE A 17 -5.06 -4.80 0.99
CA PHE A 17 -3.74 -5.14 0.48
C PHE A 17 -2.61 -4.76 1.45
N LEU A 18 -2.64 -3.55 2.01
CA LEU A 18 -1.66 -3.11 3.02
C LEU A 18 -1.74 -3.93 4.30
N ARG A 19 -2.94 -4.32 4.73
CA ARG A 19 -3.18 -5.16 5.91
C ARG A 19 -2.56 -6.55 5.76
N VAL A 20 -2.64 -7.14 4.58
CA VAL A 20 -2.04 -8.46 4.30
C VAL A 20 -0.53 -8.35 4.08
N GLY A 21 -0.08 -7.29 3.41
CA GLY A 21 1.30 -7.20 2.94
C GLY A 21 1.54 -8.09 1.71
N ARG A 22 2.81 -8.32 1.38
CA ARG A 22 3.25 -9.22 0.31
C ARG A 22 4.54 -9.93 0.72
N PRO A 23 4.55 -11.27 0.83
CA PRO A 23 5.76 -12.00 1.20
C PRO A 23 6.81 -11.96 0.08
N ALA A 24 8.05 -12.32 0.41
CA ALA A 24 9.19 -12.28 -0.51
C ALA A 24 9.04 -13.24 -1.70
N ASP A 25 8.33 -14.36 -1.50
CA ASP A 25 8.10 -15.44 -2.46
C ASP A 25 6.79 -15.30 -3.24
N HIS A 26 6.02 -14.23 -3.01
CA HIS A 26 4.81 -13.98 -3.79
C HIS A 26 5.17 -13.82 -5.28
N PRO A 27 4.42 -14.40 -6.23
CA PRO A 27 4.74 -14.35 -7.66
C PRO A 27 4.93 -12.92 -8.21
N ASP A 28 4.08 -11.96 -7.82
CA ASP A 28 4.27 -10.56 -8.24
C ASP A 28 5.29 -9.74 -7.39
N ASN A 29 6.04 -10.36 -6.47
CA ASN A 29 7.16 -9.70 -5.80
C ASN A 29 8.44 -9.83 -6.66
N THR A 30 8.73 -8.81 -7.45
CA THR A 30 9.91 -8.81 -8.34
C THR A 30 11.22 -8.43 -7.65
N THR A 31 11.16 -7.90 -6.43
CA THR A 31 12.34 -7.42 -5.69
C THR A 31 12.91 -8.46 -4.74
N GLY A 32 12.12 -9.47 -4.37
CA GLY A 32 12.45 -10.43 -3.30
C GLY A 32 12.44 -9.82 -1.89
N VAL A 33 12.09 -8.54 -1.74
CA VAL A 33 11.96 -7.88 -0.43
C VAL A 33 10.53 -8.03 0.06
N SER A 34 10.34 -8.59 1.25
CA SER A 34 9.00 -8.69 1.84
C SER A 34 8.45 -7.31 2.17
N MET A 35 7.18 -7.10 1.82
CA MET A 35 6.37 -6.00 2.34
C MET A 35 5.54 -6.55 3.52
N PRO A 36 5.96 -6.35 4.78
CA PRO A 36 5.25 -6.90 5.92
C PRO A 36 3.82 -6.35 6.04
N PRO A 37 2.90 -7.09 6.69
CA PRO A 37 1.58 -6.60 7.06
C PRO A 37 1.64 -5.22 7.70
N SER A 38 0.77 -4.31 7.25
CA SER A 38 0.69 -2.91 7.72
C SER A 38 2.04 -2.19 7.69
N GLY A 39 2.93 -2.54 6.76
CA GLY A 39 4.27 -1.95 6.67
C GLY A 39 5.17 -2.25 7.87
N GLY A 40 4.86 -3.29 8.64
CA GLY A 40 5.58 -3.63 9.88
C GLY A 40 5.13 -2.79 11.08
N ARG A 41 3.96 -2.16 11.00
CA ARG A 41 3.31 -1.41 12.09
C ARG A 41 2.06 -2.16 12.59
N PRO A 42 2.23 -3.21 13.43
CA PRO A 42 1.09 -3.94 13.98
C PRO A 42 0.27 -3.10 14.97
N ASP A 43 0.83 -1.99 15.45
CA ASP A 43 0.20 -1.01 16.33
C ASP A 43 -0.74 -0.04 15.61
N TRP A 44 -0.79 -0.03 14.27
CA TRP A 44 -1.62 0.88 13.49
C TRP A 44 -3.01 0.34 13.18
N GLY A 45 -4.01 1.20 13.32
CA GLY A 45 -5.40 0.99 12.93
C GLY A 45 -5.64 1.25 11.44
N ASP A 46 -6.90 1.09 11.03
CA ASP A 46 -7.27 1.31 9.62
C ASP A 46 -7.16 2.79 9.25
N THR A 47 -7.41 3.68 10.21
CA THR A 47 -7.30 5.14 10.04
C THR A 47 -5.89 5.55 9.63
N GLU A 48 -4.84 5.09 10.34
CA GLU A 48 -3.46 5.45 10.00
C GLU A 48 -3.06 4.95 8.61
N LEU A 49 -3.54 3.77 8.21
CA LEU A 49 -3.27 3.22 6.87
C LEU A 49 -4.04 3.97 5.77
N LEU A 50 -5.26 4.42 6.07
CA LEU A 50 -6.03 5.29 5.17
C LEU A 50 -5.36 6.65 5.00
N ASP A 51 -4.76 7.21 6.04
CA ASP A 51 -3.99 8.46 5.95
C ASP A 51 -2.75 8.29 5.06
N VAL A 52 -2.05 7.14 5.14
CA VAL A 52 -0.96 6.81 4.20
C VAL A 52 -1.47 6.73 2.76
N ILE A 53 -2.62 6.06 2.53
CA ILE A 53 -3.23 5.97 1.20
C ILE A 53 -3.56 7.37 0.66
N ALA A 54 -4.18 8.22 1.49
CA ALA A 54 -4.51 9.59 1.14
C ALA A 54 -3.26 10.40 0.78
N TYR A 55 -2.19 10.27 1.57
CA TYR A 55 -0.91 10.92 1.30
C TYR A 55 -0.30 10.47 -0.04
N LEU A 56 -0.29 9.16 -0.34
CA LEU A 56 0.24 8.64 -1.60
C LEU A 56 -0.56 9.11 -2.82
N ARG A 57 -1.89 9.25 -2.69
CA ARG A 57 -2.74 9.80 -3.75
C ARG A 57 -2.53 11.29 -3.94
N TRP A 58 -2.45 12.05 -2.85
CA TRP A 58 -2.12 13.48 -2.89
C TRP A 58 -0.76 13.70 -3.56
N LEU A 59 0.27 12.96 -3.13
CA LEU A 59 1.61 13.03 -3.69
C LEU A 59 1.61 12.74 -5.19
N ARG A 60 0.84 11.74 -5.64
CA ARG A 60 0.68 11.49 -7.07
C ARG A 60 0.06 12.70 -7.78
N ALA A 61 -1.07 13.21 -7.29
CA ALA A 61 -1.82 14.28 -7.95
C ALA A 61 -1.03 15.60 -8.04
N GLU A 62 -0.16 15.88 -7.06
CA GLU A 62 0.71 17.06 -7.06
C GLU A 62 1.83 16.98 -8.12
N TYR A 63 2.29 15.77 -8.47
CA TYR A 63 3.41 15.54 -9.37
C TYR A 63 3.00 14.81 -10.68
N GLU A 64 1.72 14.85 -11.04
CA GLU A 64 1.17 14.48 -12.36
C GLU A 64 0.95 15.74 -13.21
#